data_AF-A0A517T378-F1
#
_entry.id   AF-A0A517T378-F1
#
_cell.length_a   1.000
_cell.length_b   1.000
_cell.length_c   1.000
_cell.angle_alpha   90.00
_cell.angle_beta   90.00
_cell.angle_gamma   90.00
#
_symmetry.space_group_name_H-M   'P 1'
#
loop_
_entity.id
_entity.type
_entity.pdbx_description
1 polymer ?
#
loop_
_entity_poly.entity_id
_entity_poly.type
_entity_poly.pdbx_seq_one_letter_code
_entity_poly.pdbx_strand_id
1 'polypeptide(L)'
;MNITAEQRAALAAHPEGIRISDEETGKVYVLADEQHYRQAMAALRKEADLAAIQAGIDDMEAGRMIPLEEVDFELRTLLKLPPRKP
;
A
#
# COMPACT_ATOMS: atom_id res chain seq x y z
N MET A 1 2.80 13.40 -23.00
CA MET A 1 3.45 12.30 -23.75
C MET A 1 2.33 11.35 -24.15
N ASN A 2 2.15 11.08 -25.44
CA ASN A 2 1.02 10.28 -25.93
C ASN A 2 1.48 8.85 -26.19
N ILE A 3 0.70 7.85 -25.77
CA ILE A 3 0.97 6.43 -26.07
C ILE A 3 0.81 6.14 -27.57
N THR A 4 1.59 5.20 -28.09
CA THR A 4 1.50 4.79 -29.49
C THR A 4 0.23 3.98 -29.75
N ALA A 5 -0.17 3.83 -31.03
CA ALA A 5 -1.32 3.00 -31.40
C ALA A 5 -1.11 1.52 -31.02
N GLU A 6 0.12 1.04 -31.14
CA GLU A 6 0.52 -0.31 -30.77
C GLU A 6 0.41 -0.54 -29.26
N GLN A 7 0.90 0.40 -28.44
CA GLN A 7 0.75 0.33 -26.98
C GLN A 7 -0.72 0.36 -26.55
N ARG A 8 -1.56 1.14 -27.24
CA ARG A 8 -3.01 1.19 -26.99
C ARG A 8 -3.69 -0.15 -27.32
N ALA A 9 -3.35 -0.75 -28.45
CA ALA A 9 -3.88 -2.06 -28.84
C ALA A 9 -3.44 -3.17 -27.86
N ALA A 10 -2.17 -3.12 -27.43
CA ALA A 10 -1.64 -4.07 -26.46
C ALA A 10 -2.30 -3.91 -25.09
N LEU A 11 -2.60 -2.69 -24.62
CA LEU A 11 -3.31 -2.47 -23.35
C LEU A 11 -4.77 -2.96 -23.42
N ALA A 12 -5.40 -2.90 -24.59
CA ALA A 12 -6.73 -3.47 -24.79
C ALA A 12 -6.73 -5.00 -24.80
N ALA A 13 -5.65 -5.63 -25.29
CA ALA A 13 -5.48 -7.08 -25.29
C ALA A 13 -5.01 -7.65 -23.93
N HIS A 14 -4.27 -6.85 -23.16
CA HIS A 14 -3.67 -7.22 -21.88
C HIS A 14 -4.15 -6.28 -20.76
N PRO A 15 -5.35 -6.50 -20.21
CA PRO A 15 -5.91 -5.66 -19.15
C PRO A 15 -5.10 -5.68 -17.84
N GLU A 16 -4.26 -6.70 -17.63
CA GLU A 16 -3.29 -6.80 -16.53
C GLU A 16 -2.08 -5.87 -16.66
N GLY A 17 -1.92 -5.22 -17.81
CA GLY A 17 -0.79 -4.36 -18.15
C GLY A 17 0.31 -5.08 -18.92
N ILE A 18 1.20 -4.30 -19.52
CA ILE A 18 2.27 -4.77 -20.40
C ILE A 18 3.61 -4.58 -19.69
N ARG A 19 4.45 -5.61 -19.70
CA ARG A 19 5.82 -5.53 -19.21
C ARG A 19 6.74 -5.02 -20.30
N ILE A 20 7.52 -3.99 -19.98
CA ILE A 20 8.51 -3.38 -20.87
C ILE A 20 9.87 -3.58 -20.22
N SER A 21 10.75 -4.33 -20.87
CA SER A 21 12.12 -4.50 -20.41
C SER A 21 12.99 -3.42 -21.03
N ASP A 22 13.73 -2.71 -20.20
CA ASP A 22 14.76 -1.77 -20.61
C ASP A 22 16.09 -2.53 -20.65
N GLU A 23 16.59 -2.78 -21.86
CA GLU A 23 17.82 -3.55 -22.09
C GLU A 23 19.08 -2.80 -21.65
N GLU A 24 19.04 -1.47 -21.58
CA GLU A 24 20.20 -0.65 -21.17
C GLU A 24 20.36 -0.67 -19.64
N THR A 25 19.26 -0.59 -18.90
CA THR A 25 19.29 -0.56 -17.44
C THR A 25 18.96 -1.91 -16.78
N GLY A 26 18.49 -2.89 -17.54
CA GLY A 26 18.02 -4.19 -17.05
C GLY A 26 16.73 -4.12 -16.23
N LYS A 27 16.06 -2.96 -16.19
CA LYS A 27 14.84 -2.75 -15.41
C LYS A 27 13.61 -3.21 -16.18
N VAL A 28 12.64 -3.75 -15.45
CA VAL A 28 11.32 -4.10 -16.00
C VAL A 28 10.31 -3.08 -15.50
N TYR A 29 9.68 -2.40 -16.44
CA TYR A 29 8.57 -1.47 -16.19
C TYR A 29 7.25 -2.14 -16.54
N VAL A 30 6.16 -1.69 -15.93
CA VAL A 30 4.80 -2.12 -16.27
C VAL A 30 4.00 -0.91 -16.72
N LEU A 31 3.42 -1.00 -17.90
CA LEU A 31 2.45 -0.03 -18.41
C LEU A 31 1.04 -0.58 -18.16
N ALA A 32 0.23 0.14 -17.41
CA ALA A 32 -1.15 -0.22 -17.14
C ALA A 32 -2.07 1.00 -17.27
N ASP A 33 -3.35 0.77 -17.50
CA ASP A 33 -4.36 1.81 -17.41
C ASP A 33 -4.42 2.39 -15.99
N GLU A 34 -4.43 3.71 -15.87
CA GLU A 34 -4.33 4.40 -14.59
C GLU A 34 -5.53 4.09 -13.69
N GLN A 35 -6.74 4.02 -14.25
CA GLN A 35 -7.94 3.75 -13.49
C GLN A 35 -7.91 2.33 -12.92
N HIS A 36 -7.55 1.34 -13.74
CA HIS A 36 -7.39 -0.05 -13.28
C HIS A 36 -6.30 -0.17 -12.22
N TYR A 37 -5.16 0.48 -12.39
CA TYR A 37 -4.09 0.48 -11.39
C TYR A 37 -4.57 1.05 -10.05
N ARG A 38 -5.25 2.20 -10.06
CA ARG A 38 -5.80 2.81 -8.83
C ARG A 38 -6.81 1.91 -8.14
N GLN A 39 -7.69 1.26 -8.90
CA GLN A 39 -8.68 0.33 -8.36
C GLN A 39 -8.02 -0.89 -7.72
N ALA A 40 -7.02 -1.48 -8.39
CA ALA A 40 -6.27 -2.62 -7.86
C ALA A 40 -5.54 -2.25 -6.56
N MET A 41 -4.85 -1.10 -6.51
CA MET A 41 -4.17 -0.64 -5.31
C MET A 41 -5.15 -0.35 -4.16
N ALA A 42 -6.32 0.23 -4.47
CA ALA A 42 -7.37 0.46 -3.47
C ALA A 42 -7.92 -0.86 -2.91
N ALA A 43 -8.10 -1.89 -3.75
CA ALA A 43 -8.56 -3.21 -3.33
C ALA A 43 -7.53 -3.90 -2.40
N LEU A 44 -6.24 -3.89 -2.78
CA LEU A 44 -5.16 -4.42 -1.95
C LEU A 44 -5.06 -3.70 -0.61
N ARG A 45 -5.20 -2.37 -0.61
CA ARG A 45 -5.20 -1.59 0.63
C ARG A 45 -6.38 -1.97 1.52
N LYS A 46 -7.58 -2.13 0.94
CA LYS A 46 -8.77 -2.55 1.69
C LYS A 46 -8.57 -3.94 2.33
N GLU A 47 -7.93 -4.86 1.63
CA GLU A 47 -7.60 -6.19 2.19
C GLU A 47 -6.65 -6.08 3.38
N ALA A 48 -5.60 -5.27 3.26
CA ALA A 48 -4.67 -5.00 4.36
C ALA A 48 -5.36 -4.32 5.56
N ASP A 49 -6.25 -3.36 5.29
CA ASP A 49 -7.04 -2.68 6.32
C ASP A 49 -7.95 -3.66 7.06
N LEU A 50 -8.62 -4.58 6.34
CA LEU A 50 -9.45 -5.63 6.95
C LEU A 50 -8.62 -6.59 7.80
N ALA A 51 -7.44 -7.00 7.32
CA ALA A 51 -6.54 -7.85 8.07
C ALA A 51 -6.06 -7.17 9.37
N ALA A 52 -5.75 -5.87 9.31
CA ALA A 52 -5.36 -5.09 10.49
C ALA A 52 -6.51 -4.96 11.51
N ILE A 53 -7.74 -4.75 11.04
CA ILE A 53 -8.93 -4.72 11.91
C ILE A 53 -9.12 -6.08 12.59
N GLN A 54 -9.02 -7.18 11.83
CA GLN A 54 -9.18 -8.52 12.39
C GLN A 54 -8.11 -8.81 13.45
N ALA A 55 -6.84 -8.47 13.17
CA ALA A 55 -5.77 -8.62 14.15
C ALA A 55 -6.04 -7.84 15.45
N GLY A 56 -6.56 -6.61 15.34
CA GLY A 56 -6.95 -5.82 16.51
C GLY A 56 -8.10 -6.43 17.31
N ILE A 57 -9.07 -7.07 16.65
CA ILE A 57 -10.14 -7.83 17.32
C ILE A 57 -9.55 -9.03 18.06
N ASP A 58 -8.68 -9.80 17.40
CA ASP A 58 -8.04 -10.98 18.00
C ASP A 58 -7.15 -10.61 19.20
N ASP A 59 -6.48 -9.46 19.16
CA ASP A 59 -5.71 -8.91 20.27
C ASP A 59 -6.60 -8.51 21.45
N MET A 60 -7.74 -7.85 21.17
CA MET A 60 -8.72 -7.47 22.19
C MET A 60 -9.33 -8.70 22.87
N GLU A 61 -9.75 -9.71 22.09
CA GLU A 61 -10.33 -10.95 22.62
C GLU A 61 -9.32 -11.76 23.46
N ALA A 62 -8.04 -11.72 23.10
CA ALA A 62 -6.98 -12.35 23.85
C ALA A 62 -6.44 -11.51 25.01
N GLY A 63 -6.98 -10.30 25.25
CA GLY A 63 -6.53 -9.40 26.30
C GLY A 63 -5.15 -8.77 26.06
N ARG A 64 -4.62 -8.83 24.83
CA ARG A 64 -3.36 -8.18 24.42
C ARG A 64 -3.61 -6.71 24.09
N MET A 65 -3.96 -5.92 25.10
CA MET A 65 -4.18 -4.48 24.95
C MET A 65 -3.09 -3.69 25.68
N ILE A 66 -2.67 -2.59 25.08
CA ILE A 66 -1.73 -1.63 25.68
C ILE A 66 -2.50 -0.34 25.97
N PRO A 67 -2.42 0.22 27.19
CA PRO A 67 -3.00 1.52 27.50
C PRO A 67 -2.50 2.62 26.58
N LEU A 68 -3.36 3.59 26.26
CA LEU A 68 -3.02 4.69 25.35
C LEU A 68 -1.83 5.51 25.88
N GLU A 69 -1.71 5.65 27.19
CA GLU A 69 -0.63 6.37 27.86
C GLU A 69 0.73 5.70 27.63
N GLU A 70 0.77 4.37 27.65
CA GLU A 70 1.97 3.59 27.37
C GLU A 70 2.37 3.74 25.89
N VAL A 71 1.41 3.65 24.97
CA VAL A 71 1.66 3.87 23.54
C VAL A 71 2.14 5.29 23.23
N ASP A 72 1.53 6.32 23.84
CA ASP A 72 1.96 7.73 23.68
C ASP A 72 3.39 7.93 24.22
N PHE A 73 3.71 7.33 25.36
CA PHE A 73 5.06 7.38 25.93
C PHE A 73 6.11 6.70 25.04
N GLU A 74 5.82 5.50 24.53
CA GLU A 74 6.71 4.77 23.63
C GLU A 74 6.96 5.53 22.33
N LEU A 75 5.90 6.05 21.70
CA LEU A 75 6.00 6.83 20.46
C LEU A 75 6.80 8.11 20.66
N ARG A 76 6.60 8.83 21.77
CA ARG A 76 7.38 10.04 22.07
C ARG A 76 8.85 9.73 22.31
N THR A 77 9.14 8.64 23.01
CA THR A 77 10.51 8.17 23.23
C THR A 77 11.19 7.86 21.89
N LEU A 78 10.53 7.11 21.01
CA LEU A 78 11.03 6.78 19.69
C LEU A 78 11.29 8.03 18.84
N LEU A 79 10.38 9.00 18.89
CA LEU A 79 10.43 10.23 18.10
C LEU A 79 11.23 11.36 18.77
N LYS A 80 11.81 11.13 19.95
CA LYS A 80 12.53 12.14 20.77
C LYS A 80 11.69 13.40 21.05
N LEU A 81 10.39 13.22 21.30
CA LEU A 81 9.46 14.29 21.65
C LEU A 81 9.37 14.44 23.18
N PRO A 82 9.17 15.66 23.71
CA PRO A 82 8.97 15.86 25.14
C PRO A 82 7.68 15.16 25.62
N PRO A 83 7.56 14.78 26.91
CA PRO A 83 6.35 14.16 27.45
C PRO A 83 5.13 15.10 27.35
N ARG A 84 3.93 14.53 27.25
CA ARG A 84 2.68 15.30 27.21
C ARG A 84 2.45 15.90 28.59
N LYS A 85 2.19 17.21 28.66
CA LYS A 85 1.74 17.82 29.92
C LYS A 85 0.33 17.30 30.24
N PRO A 86 0.03 17.01 31.52
CA PRO A 86 -1.30 16.58 31.94
C PRO A 86 -2.36 17.65 31.65
#